data_AF-A0A6B3CKS5-F1
#
_entry.id   AF-A0A6B3CKS5-F1
#
_cell.length_a   1.000
_cell.length_b   1.000
_cell.length_c   1.000
_cell.angle_alpha   90.00
_cell.angle_beta   90.00
_cell.angle_gamma   90.00
#
_symmetry.space_group_name_H-M   'P 1'
#
loop_
_entity.id
_entity.type
_entity.pdbx_description
1 polymer ?
#
loop_
_entity_poly.entity_id
_entity_poly.type
_entity_poly.pdbx_seq_one_letter_code
_entity_poly.pdbx_strand_id
1 'polypeptide(L)' 'TGCTSNDPDGGDDKPAADTQPAADDKPGKPVTIGYAGPQADHGWLNAVNEQAKKRAEKYSEITMEITEGSN' A
#
# COMPACT_ATOMS: atom_id res chain seq x y z
N THR A 1 -22.58 -13.51 17.77
CA THR A 1 -21.63 -14.58 17.40
C THR A 1 -20.52 -13.95 16.60
N GLY A 2 -19.42 -13.61 17.26
CA GLY A 2 -18.17 -13.20 16.63
C GLY A 2 -17.11 -14.20 17.07
N CYS A 3 -16.47 -14.86 16.10
CA CYS A 3 -15.39 -15.80 16.37
C CYS A 3 -14.07 -15.02 16.35
N THR A 4 -13.44 -14.86 17.51
CA THR A 4 -11.99 -14.64 17.60
C THR A 4 -11.46 -15.66 18.58
N SER A 5 -11.02 -16.81 18.07
CA SER A 5 -10.19 -17.74 18.83
C SER A 5 -8.81 -17.71 18.20
N ASN A 6 -7.81 -17.30 18.98
CA ASN A 6 -6.40 -17.51 18.65
C ASN A 6 -5.83 -18.39 19.76
N ASP A 7 -6.23 -19.65 19.75
CA ASP A 7 -5.58 -20.71 20.54
C ASP A 7 -4.33 -21.16 19.77
N PRO A 8 -3.12 -21.11 20.36
CA PRO A 8 -1.90 -21.53 19.70
C PRO A 8 -1.69 -23.02 19.96
N ASP A 9 -2.47 -23.88 19.30
CA ASP A 9 -2.27 -25.32 19.39
C ASP A 9 -1.31 -25.82 18.30
N GLY A 10 -0.15 -26.34 18.74
CA GLY A 10 0.65 -27.30 17.97
C GLY A 10 1.94 -26.75 17.37
N GLY A 11 3.03 -26.82 18.14
CA GLY A 11 4.37 -26.53 17.69
C GLY A 11 4.82 -27.44 16.54
N ASP A 12 5.20 -26.78 15.44
CA ASP A 12 6.35 -27.12 14.62
C ASP A 12 7.08 -25.79 14.39
N ASP A 13 8.04 -25.46 15.27
CA ASP A 13 9.02 -24.37 15.11
C ASP A 13 9.99 -24.69 13.96
N LYS A 14 9.45 -24.91 12.77
CA LYS A 14 10.21 -24.78 11.53
C LYS A 14 9.97 -23.35 11.08
N PRO A 15 11.02 -22.52 10.95
CA PRO A 15 10.88 -21.26 10.23
C PRO A 15 10.16 -21.57 8.93
N ALA A 16 9.05 -20.87 8.65
CA ALA A 16 8.47 -20.88 7.32
C ALA A 16 9.63 -20.59 6.38
N ALA A 17 10.06 -21.59 5.62
CA ALA A 17 11.22 -21.43 4.77
C ALA A 17 10.87 -20.28 3.83
N ASP A 18 11.68 -19.21 3.86
CA ASP A 18 11.71 -18.12 2.88
C ASP A 18 12.14 -18.70 1.52
N THR A 19 11.31 -19.59 0.96
CA THR A 19 11.51 -20.18 -0.37
C THR A 19 11.07 -19.22 -1.47
N GLN A 20 10.59 -18.02 -1.11
CA GLN A 20 10.41 -16.96 -2.07
C GLN A 20 11.78 -16.37 -2.40
N PRO A 21 12.18 -16.35 -3.67
CA PRO A 21 13.36 -15.60 -4.08
C PRO A 21 13.24 -14.19 -3.50
N ALA A 22 14.33 -13.71 -2.89
CA ALA A 22 14.43 -12.29 -2.57
C ALA A 22 14.05 -11.52 -3.85
N ALA A 23 13.08 -10.61 -3.74
CA ALA A 23 12.74 -9.77 -4.87
C ALA A 23 14.01 -9.00 -5.25
N ASP A 24 14.44 -9.14 -6.51
CA ASP A 24 15.50 -8.30 -7.05
C ASP A 24 15.10 -6.82 -6.84
N ASP A 25 16.01 -5.94 -6.45
CA ASP A 25 15.80 -4.48 -6.33
C ASP A 25 15.54 -3.77 -7.67
N LYS A 26 15.16 -4.53 -8.72
CA LYS A 26 14.86 -4.01 -10.04
C LYS A 26 13.43 -3.49 -10.05
N PRO A 27 13.17 -2.32 -10.67
CA PRO A 27 11.81 -1.85 -10.92
C PRO A 27 11.01 -2.92 -11.68
N GLY A 28 9.77 -3.14 -11.24
CA GLY A 28 8.83 -4.03 -11.88
C GLY A 28 8.21 -3.44 -13.15
N LYS A 29 7.08 -4.02 -13.56
CA LYS A 29 6.37 -3.57 -14.77
C LYS A 29 5.75 -2.19 -14.52
N PRO A 30 5.86 -1.25 -15.47
CA PRO A 30 5.18 0.02 -15.36
C PRO A 30 3.67 -0.15 -15.18
N VAL A 31 3.10 0.56 -14.22
CA VAL A 31 1.65 0.56 -13.93
C VAL A 31 1.15 1.98 -13.70
N THR A 32 -0.09 2.22 -14.12
CA THR A 32 -0.78 3.48 -13.85
C THR A 32 -1.81 3.27 -12.74
N ILE A 33 -1.74 4.10 -11.71
CA ILE A 33 -2.66 4.09 -10.57
C ILE A 33 -3.53 5.33 -10.64
N GLY A 34 -4.85 5.13 -10.73
CA GLY A 34 -5.84 6.19 -10.54
C GLY A 34 -6.20 6.34 -9.05
N TYR A 35 -6.15 7.55 -8.52
CA TYR A 35 -6.51 7.86 -7.13
C TYR A 35 -7.46 9.06 -7.08
N ALA A 36 -8.66 8.84 -6.54
CA ALA A 36 -9.62 9.90 -6.25
C ALA A 36 -9.50 10.29 -4.77
N GLY A 37 -8.79 11.37 -4.50
CA GLY A 37 -8.55 11.88 -3.16
C GLY A 37 -9.70 12.72 -2.63
N PRO A 38 -9.82 12.87 -1.29
CA PRO A 38 -10.77 13.80 -0.69
C PRO A 38 -10.46 15.24 -1.11
N GLN A 39 -11.47 16.12 -1.03
CA GLN A 39 -11.28 17.57 -1.18
C GLN A 39 -10.22 18.08 -0.20
N ALA A 40 -9.28 18.87 -0.67
CA ALA A 40 -8.13 19.35 0.08
C ALA A 40 -8.39 20.72 0.77
N ASP A 41 -9.65 21.02 1.10
CA ASP A 41 -10.06 22.27 1.75
C ASP A 41 -9.75 22.29 3.26
N HIS A 42 -9.35 21.14 3.82
CA HIS A 42 -8.87 20.99 5.19
C HIS A 42 -7.45 20.40 5.23
N GLY A 43 -6.61 20.88 6.16
CA GLY A 43 -5.18 20.57 6.17
C GLY A 43 -4.83 19.07 6.26
N TRP A 44 -5.63 18.27 6.98
CA TRP A 44 -5.44 16.82 7.03
C TRP A 44 -5.76 16.14 5.69
N LEU A 45 -6.81 16.57 5.00
CA LEU A 45 -7.21 16.01 3.70
C LEU A 45 -6.18 16.33 2.61
N ASN A 46 -5.66 17.56 2.60
CA ASN A 46 -4.53 17.90 1.74
C ASN A 46 -3.30 17.03 2.02
N ALA A 47 -3.00 16.79 3.30
CA ALA A 47 -1.87 15.93 3.68
C ALA A 47 -2.03 14.50 3.15
N VAL A 48 -3.23 13.94 3.12
CA VAL A 48 -3.48 12.62 2.51
C VAL A 48 -3.13 12.63 1.02
N ASN A 49 -3.58 13.64 0.27
CA ASN A 49 -3.29 13.78 -1.16
C ASN A 49 -1.79 13.94 -1.44
N GLU A 50 -1.09 14.73 -0.61
CA GLU A 50 0.37 14.87 -0.72
C GLU A 50 1.12 13.59 -0.43
N GLN A 51 0.72 12.85 0.62
CA GLN A 51 1.40 11.60 0.97
C GLN A 51 1.18 10.51 -0.08
N ALA A 52 0.01 10.50 -0.73
CA ALA A 52 -0.25 9.61 -1.85
C ALA A 52 0.73 9.87 -3.01
N LYS A 53 0.92 11.13 -3.40
CA LYS A 53 1.92 11.53 -4.42
C LYS A 53 3.35 11.15 -4.00
N LYS A 54 3.77 11.55 -2.79
CA LYS A 54 5.11 11.25 -2.25
C LYS A 54 5.38 9.76 -2.16
N ARG A 55 4.34 8.93 -1.96
CA ARG A 55 4.50 7.48 -1.95
C ARG A 55 4.71 6.93 -3.36
N ALA A 56 3.94 7.40 -4.34
CA ALA A 56 4.08 6.97 -5.73
C ALA A 56 5.47 7.32 -6.31
N GLU A 57 6.00 8.51 -6.00
CA GLU A 57 7.32 8.98 -6.44
C GLU A 57 8.49 8.09 -6.01
N LYS A 58 8.31 7.23 -5.00
CA LYS A 58 9.34 6.27 -4.56
C LYS A 58 9.53 5.10 -5.52
N TYR A 59 8.63 4.92 -6.48
CA TYR A 59 8.63 3.78 -7.39
C TYR A 59 8.64 4.29 -8.83
N SER A 60 9.76 4.09 -9.54
CA SER A 60 9.94 4.59 -10.91
C SER A 60 9.00 3.96 -11.94
N GLU A 61 8.43 2.81 -11.60
CA GLU A 61 7.44 2.09 -12.42
C GLU A 61 6.00 2.60 -12.23
N ILE A 62 5.74 3.46 -11.25
CA ILE A 62 4.40 3.95 -10.94
C ILE A 62 4.17 5.30 -11.62
N THR A 63 3.15 5.35 -12.45
CA THR A 63 2.51 6.61 -12.87
C THR A 63 1.25 6.81 -12.05
N MET A 64 1.11 7.96 -11.39
CA MET A 64 -0.06 8.27 -10.57
C MET A 64 -0.92 9.34 -11.24
N GLU A 65 -2.18 9.02 -11.49
CA GLU A 65 -3.22 9.93 -11.94
C GLU A 65 -4.11 10.26 -10.73
N ILE A 66 -4.20 11.53 -10.37
CA ILE A 66 -4.94 11.98 -9.18
C ILE A 66 -6.07 12.93 -9.55
N THR A 67 -7.23 12.70 -8.96
CA THR A 67 -8.36 13.62 -8.97
C THR A 67 -8.75 13.97 -7.52
N GLU A 68 -9.33 15.15 -7.33
CA GLU A 68 -9.82 15.62 -6.04
C GLU A 68 -11.36 15.66 -6.04
N GLY A 69 -11.99 15.32 -4.91
CA GLY A 69 -13.44 15.39 -4.74
C GLY A 69 -14.00 16.83 -4.74
N SER A 70 -15.29 16.97 -5.05
CA SER A 70 -16.05 18.23 -5.00
C SER A 70 -17.09 18.23 -3.87
N ASN A 71 -17.45 19.41 -3.37
CA ASN A 71 -18.53 19.66 -2.40
C ASN A 71 -19.83 20.08 -3.12
#